data_AF-A0A2A2LKV8-F1
#
_entry.id   AF-A0A2A2LKV8-F1
#
_cell.length_a   1.000
_cell.length_b   1.000
_cell.length_c   1.000
_cell.angle_alpha   90.00
_cell.angle_beta   90.00
_cell.angle_gamma   90.00
#
_symmetry.space_group_name_H-M   'P 1'
#
loop_
_entity.id
_entity.type
_entity.pdbx_description
1 polymer ?
#
loop_
_entity_poly.entity_id
_entity_poly.type
_entity_poly.pdbx_seq_one_letter_code
_entity_poly.pdbx_strand_id
1 'polypeptide(L)'
;MLNLNSTHSPGAAHQTMAQSHPAIAGILQPRKKKPYKELTLKEKVQLIRLAEENAGLSQAAIAEKYCIAKSNVCRILQRKREYLVA
;
A
#
# COMPACT_ATOMS: atom_id res chain seq x y z
N MET A 1 23.74 -46.11 40.04
CA MET A 1 24.34 -44.81 39.65
C MET A 1 23.36 -44.10 38.73
N LEU A 2 22.90 -42.94 39.20
CA LEU A 2 22.27 -41.81 38.50
C LEU A 2 21.18 -42.07 37.44
N ASN A 3 19.95 -41.94 37.94
CA ASN A 3 18.74 -41.54 37.22
C ASN A 3 18.85 -40.06 36.79
N LEU A 4 18.78 -39.75 35.48
CA LEU A 4 18.54 -38.40 34.98
C LEU A 4 17.21 -38.36 34.24
N ASN A 5 16.24 -37.70 34.88
CA ASN A 5 15.03 -37.21 34.23
C ASN A 5 15.38 -35.86 33.58
N SER A 6 15.01 -35.64 32.31
CA SER A 6 14.77 -34.29 31.77
C SER A 6 13.91 -34.41 30.50
N THR A 7 12.58 -34.27 30.62
CA THR A 7 11.84 -33.01 30.37
C THR A 7 11.90 -32.52 28.92
N HIS A 8 10.92 -32.90 28.10
CA HIS A 8 10.02 -31.95 27.44
C HIS A 8 8.94 -32.67 26.59
N SER A 9 7.73 -32.68 27.11
CA SER A 9 6.52 -32.32 26.34
C SER A 9 6.03 -31.01 26.96
N PRO A 10 5.20 -30.15 26.33
CA PRO A 10 4.53 -30.22 25.03
C PRO A 10 4.71 -28.93 24.19
N GLY A 11 4.11 -28.86 23.00
CA GLY A 11 3.62 -27.59 22.47
C GLY A 11 4.31 -27.07 21.21
N ALA A 12 3.72 -27.39 20.06
CA ALA A 12 3.81 -26.57 18.85
C ALA A 12 2.71 -27.01 17.86
N ALA A 13 1.45 -26.93 18.30
CA ALA A 13 0.32 -26.88 17.40
C ALA A 13 0.37 -25.53 16.68
N HIS A 14 1.02 -25.46 15.53
CA HIS A 14 0.88 -24.31 14.62
C HIS A 14 0.02 -24.77 13.45
N GLN A 15 -1.29 -24.81 13.70
CA GLN A 15 -2.28 -24.74 12.64
C GLN A 15 -2.07 -23.42 11.91
N THR A 16 -1.38 -23.41 10.78
CA THR A 16 -1.41 -22.27 9.86
C THR A 16 -2.71 -22.33 9.06
N MET A 17 -3.83 -22.03 9.73
CA MET A 17 -5.03 -21.57 9.05
C MET A 17 -4.88 -20.06 8.80
N ALA A 18 -4.08 -19.71 7.80
CA ALA A 18 -4.06 -18.35 7.25
C ALA A 18 -5.28 -18.20 6.33
N GLN A 19 -6.42 -17.96 6.98
CA GLN A 19 -7.46 -17.02 6.58
C GLN A 19 -7.72 -16.90 5.07
N SER A 20 -8.76 -17.63 4.64
CA SER A 20 -9.59 -17.28 3.50
C SER A 20 -10.05 -15.83 3.62
N HIS A 21 -9.39 -14.92 2.90
CA HIS A 21 -9.99 -13.62 2.63
C HIS A 21 -11.17 -13.86 1.68
N PRO A 22 -12.42 -13.54 2.06
CA PRO A 22 -13.51 -13.55 1.11
C PRO A 22 -13.16 -12.55 0.02
N ALA A 23 -13.16 -13.04 -1.22
CA ALA A 23 -13.17 -12.23 -2.41
C ALA A 23 -14.40 -11.32 -2.31
N ILE A 24 -14.22 -10.11 -1.79
CA ILE A 24 -15.23 -9.07 -1.92
C ILE A 24 -15.24 -8.72 -3.40
N ALA A 25 -16.23 -9.30 -4.07
CA ALA A 25 -16.72 -8.94 -5.38
C ALA A 25 -17.18 -7.47 -5.36
N GLY A 26 -16.21 -6.57 -5.35
CA GLY A 26 -16.40 -5.15 -5.56
C GLY A 26 -16.57 -4.91 -7.05
N ILE A 27 -17.80 -5.09 -7.53
CA ILE A 27 -18.44 -4.38 -8.64
C ILE A 27 -17.41 -3.64 -9.51
N LEU A 28 -16.92 -4.31 -10.55
CA LEU A 28 -16.18 -3.68 -11.64
C LEU A 28 -17.16 -2.79 -12.42
N GLN A 29 -17.55 -1.65 -11.84
CA GLN A 29 -18.15 -0.58 -12.60
C GLN A 29 -17.16 -0.23 -13.72
N PRO A 30 -17.60 -0.07 -14.97
CA PRO A 30 -16.74 0.44 -16.04
C PRO A 30 -16.23 1.80 -15.58
N ARG A 31 -14.98 1.85 -15.09
CA ARG A 31 -14.36 3.09 -14.66
C ARG A 31 -14.27 3.97 -15.90
N LYS A 32 -15.16 4.96 -16.01
CA LYS A 32 -15.01 6.06 -16.97
C LYS A 32 -13.55 6.50 -16.87
N LYS A 33 -12.79 6.33 -17.96
CA LYS A 33 -11.36 6.67 -17.98
C LYS A 33 -11.27 8.11 -17.51
N LYS A 34 -10.67 8.32 -16.32
CA LYS A 34 -10.47 9.68 -15.82
C LYS A 34 -9.67 10.42 -16.90
N PRO A 35 -10.13 11.61 -17.35
CA PRO A 35 -9.41 12.36 -18.38
C PRO A 35 -7.96 12.53 -17.95
N TYR A 36 -7.02 12.37 -18.89
CA TYR A 36 -5.59 12.47 -18.62
C TYR A 36 -5.30 13.89 -18.10
N LYS A 37 -5.18 14.03 -16.79
CA LYS A 37 -4.84 15.28 -16.13
C LYS A 37 -3.32 15.39 -16.11
N GLU A 38 -2.78 16.35 -16.85
CA GLU A 38 -1.40 16.74 -16.66
C GLU A 38 -1.25 17.44 -15.31
N LEU A 39 -0.61 16.77 -14.34
CA LEU A 39 -0.22 17.42 -13.09
C LEU A 39 0.93 18.37 -13.36
N THR A 40 0.76 19.62 -12.95
CA THR A 40 1.83 20.61 -12.87
C THR A 40 2.89 20.17 -11.86
N LEU A 41 4.12 20.71 -11.95
CA LEU A 41 5.19 20.42 -11.00
C LEU A 41 4.73 20.68 -9.54
N LYS A 42 4.01 21.78 -9.33
CA LYS A 42 3.44 22.15 -8.02
C LYS A 42 2.50 21.07 -7.46
N GLU A 43 1.60 20.54 -8.28
CA GLU A 43 0.67 19.48 -7.85
C GLU A 43 1.41 18.17 -7.52
N LYS A 44 2.47 17.84 -8.27
CA LYS A 44 3.31 16.67 -7.97
C LYS A 44 4.02 16.82 -6.63
N VAL A 45 4.56 18.01 -6.34
CA VAL A 45 5.21 18.31 -5.05
C VAL A 45 4.20 18.25 -3.90
N GLN A 46 3.00 18.81 -4.08
CA GLN A 46 1.94 18.71 -3.08
C GLN A 46 1.53 17.25 -2.81
N LEU A 47 1.44 16.43 -3.86
CA LEU A 47 1.15 15.00 -3.73
C LEU A 47 2.25 14.29 -2.94
N ILE A 48 3.52 14.59 -3.21
CA ILE A 48 4.66 14.00 -2.50
C ILE A 48 4.62 14.37 -1.01
N ARG A 49 4.43 15.66 -0.70
CA ARG A 49 4.31 16.13 0.69
C ARG A 49 3.15 15.46 1.40
N LEU A 50 1.96 15.40 0.78
CA LEU A 50 0.79 14.73 1.36
C LEU A 50 1.09 13.26 1.70
N ALA A 51 1.80 12.55 0.82
CA ALA A 51 2.17 11.15 1.03
C ALA A 51 3.23 10.97 2.14
N GLU A 52 4.16 11.91 2.27
CA GLU A 52 5.19 11.87 3.33
C GLU A 52 4.64 12.28 4.69
N GLU A 53 3.78 13.30 4.74
CA GLU A 53 3.10 13.77 5.96
C GLU A 53 2.08 12.74 6.48
N ASN A 54 1.52 11.91 5.60
CA ASN A 54 0.54 10.89 5.93
C ASN A 54 1.03 9.50 5.52
N ALA A 55 1.99 8.94 6.26
CA ALA A 55 2.57 7.62 5.98
C ALA A 55 1.55 6.46 5.97
N GLY A 56 0.35 6.65 6.52
CA GLY A 56 -0.77 5.70 6.47
C GLY A 56 -1.72 5.87 5.28
N LEU A 57 -1.56 6.93 4.47
CA LEU A 57 -2.46 7.23 3.36
C LEU A 57 -2.12 6.36 2.15
N SER A 58 -3.08 5.53 1.72
CA SER A 58 -2.87 4.65 0.58
C SER A 58 -2.75 5.43 -0.74
N GLN A 59 -1.97 4.89 -1.68
CA GLN A 59 -1.84 5.45 -3.04
C GLN A 59 -3.19 5.52 -3.79
N ALA A 60 -4.14 4.64 -3.44
CA ALA A 60 -5.48 4.66 -4.01
C ALA A 60 -6.25 5.91 -3.53
N ALA A 61 -6.22 6.20 -2.23
CA ALA A 61 -6.84 7.40 -1.66
C ALA A 61 -6.23 8.69 -2.24
N ILE A 62 -4.91 8.72 -2.45
CA ILE A 62 -4.24 9.85 -3.12
C ILE A 62 -4.72 9.98 -4.58
N ALA A 63 -4.82 8.88 -5.31
CA ALA A 63 -5.30 8.87 -6.69
C ALA A 63 -6.76 9.36 -6.82
N GLU A 64 -7.58 9.10 -5.80
CA GLU A 64 -8.95 9.62 -5.71
C GLU A 64 -8.95 11.13 -5.50
N LYS A 65 -8.18 11.63 -4.51
CA LYS A 65 -8.08 13.07 -4.21
C LYS A 65 -7.61 13.92 -5.39
N TYR A 66 -6.65 13.40 -6.17
CA TYR A 66 -6.11 14.10 -7.35
C TYR A 66 -6.82 13.72 -8.67
N CYS A 67 -7.86 12.88 -8.62
CA CYS A 67 -8.56 12.38 -9.80
C CYS A 67 -7.64 11.78 -10.88
N ILE A 68 -6.56 11.11 -10.48
CA ILE A 68 -5.59 10.44 -11.37
C ILE A 68 -5.62 8.93 -11.20
N ALA A 69 -4.85 8.23 -12.04
CA ALA A 69 -4.63 6.79 -11.89
C ALA A 69 -3.59 6.50 -10.80
N LYS A 70 -3.77 5.39 -10.06
CA LYS A 70 -2.81 4.90 -9.06
C LYS A 70 -1.39 4.73 -9.64
N SER A 71 -1.27 4.27 -10.89
CA SER A 71 0.03 4.14 -11.58
C SER A 71 0.76 5.48 -11.70
N ASN A 72 0.04 6.58 -11.94
CA ASN A 72 0.62 7.92 -11.96
C ASN A 72 1.12 8.33 -10.57
N VAL A 73 0.34 8.07 -9.52
CA VAL A 73 0.75 8.34 -8.12
C VAL A 73 2.05 7.60 -7.80
N CYS A 74 2.12 6.30 -8.07
CA CYS A 74 3.32 5.51 -7.84
C CYS A 74 4.52 6.08 -8.61
N ARG A 75 4.35 6.41 -9.90
CA ARG A 75 5.41 6.97 -10.74
C ARG A 75 5.91 8.32 -10.22
N ILE A 76 5.03 9.17 -9.73
CA ILE A 76 5.40 10.47 -9.13
C ILE A 76 6.19 10.26 -7.84
N LEU A 77 5.75 9.37 -6.96
CA LEU A 77 6.42 9.08 -5.70
C LEU A 77 7.81 8.43 -5.90
N GLN A 78 7.95 7.53 -6.87
CA GLN A 78 9.24 6.92 -7.22
C GLN A 78 10.24 7.96 -7.75
N ARG A 79 9.76 8.95 -8.52
CA ARG A 79 10.56 10.04 -9.09
C ARG A 79 10.58 11.31 -8.23
N LYS A 80 10.24 11.21 -6.93
CA LYS A 80 10.08 12.38 -6.07
C LYS A 80 11.29 13.32 -6.04
N ARG A 81 12.51 12.78 -6.14
CA ARG A 81 13.75 13.56 -6.16
C ARG A 81 13.82 14.52 -7.35
N GLU A 82 13.36 14.10 -8.52
CA GLU A 82 13.34 14.95 -9.73
C GLU A 82 12.43 16.17 -9.55
N TYR A 83 11.34 16.02 -8.79
CA TYR A 83 10.37 17.09 -8.58
C TYR A 83 10.68 18.00 -7.39
N LEU A 84 11.54 17.57 -6.47
CA LEU A 84 11.93 18.34 -5.28
C LEU A 84 13.24 19.13 -5.48
N VAL A 85 14.05 18.76 -6.47
CA VAL A 85 15.34 19.42 -6.79
C VAL A 85 15.19 20.47 -7.90
N ALA A 86 14.11 20.38 -8.70
CA ALA A 86 13.73 21.36 -9.72
C ALA A 86 13.05 22.60 -9.10
#